data_AF-A0A8B6EEP8-F1
#
_entry.id   AF-A0A8B6EEP8-F1
#
_cell.length_a   1.000
_cell.length_b   1.000
_cell.length_c   1.000
_cell.angle_alpha   90.00
_cell.angle_beta   90.00
_cell.angle_gamma   90.00
#
_symmetry.space_group_name_H-M   'P 1'
#
loop_
_entity.id
_entity.type
_entity.pdbx_description
1 polymer ?
#
loop_
_entity_poly.entity_id
_entity_poly.type
_entity_poly.pdbx_seq_one_letter_code
_entity_poly.pdbx_strand_id
1 'polypeptide(L)'
;MKSSNKPARSIWMEEFLNSKKLAFKPTPLTFIHPNGNESSTIDYIFVHSNLADKVNNTIRLDMLPNNTSDRYPLLTEIEIEMDSGKEKDKNCTSNKIKWDKIDLLQYQECLTKSLQENIIDFENDPNCNN
;
A
#
# COMPACT_ATOMS: atom_id res chain seq x y z
N MET A 1 -19.73 1.20 -30.14
CA MET A 1 -18.48 0.97 -29.37
C MET A 1 -18.65 1.61 -28.00
N LYS A 2 -18.69 0.83 -26.92
CA LYS A 2 -18.70 1.40 -25.56
C LYS A 2 -17.28 1.85 -25.24
N SER A 3 -17.00 3.15 -25.37
CA SER A 3 -15.83 3.77 -24.74
C SER A 3 -15.98 3.57 -23.24
N SER A 4 -15.20 2.67 -22.64
CA SER A 4 -15.09 2.65 -21.19
C SER A 4 -14.25 3.86 -20.80
N ASN A 5 -14.90 4.97 -20.41
CA ASN A 5 -14.26 6.12 -19.76
C ASN A 5 -13.79 5.72 -18.35
N LYS A 6 -12.91 4.72 -18.26
CA LYS A 6 -12.23 4.41 -17.01
C LYS A 6 -11.27 5.56 -16.73
N PRO A 7 -11.28 6.14 -15.52
CA PRO A 7 -10.30 7.16 -15.16
C PRO A 7 -8.90 6.63 -15.41
N ALA A 8 -7.99 7.50 -15.83
CA ALA A 8 -6.58 7.14 -15.96
C ALA A 8 -6.07 6.57 -14.62
N ARG A 9 -5.15 5.60 -14.67
CA ARG A 9 -4.59 4.94 -13.48
C ARG A 9 -4.02 5.95 -12.46
N SER A 10 -3.52 7.08 -12.93
CA SER A 10 -3.05 8.20 -12.10
C SER A 10 -4.16 8.77 -11.20
N ILE A 11 -5.38 8.90 -11.72
CA ILE A 11 -6.53 9.45 -10.99
C ILE A 11 -6.90 8.54 -9.82
N TRP A 12 -6.96 7.22 -10.06
CA TRP A 12 -7.23 6.24 -9.00
C TRP A 12 -6.18 6.25 -7.90
N MET A 13 -4.91 6.38 -8.27
CA MET A 13 -3.82 6.46 -7.31
C MET A 13 -3.96 7.73 -6.45
N GLU A 14 -4.23 8.87 -7.07
CA GLU A 14 -4.41 10.14 -6.37
C GLU A 14 -5.61 10.10 -5.41
N GLU A 15 -6.76 9.60 -5.87
CA GLU A 15 -7.94 9.39 -5.03
C GLU A 15 -7.64 8.48 -3.84
N PHE A 16 -6.93 7.37 -4.06
CA PHE A 16 -6.54 6.45 -3.01
C PHE A 16 -5.63 7.12 -1.97
N LEU A 17 -4.57 7.80 -2.41
CA LEU A 17 -3.62 8.49 -1.52
C LEU A 17 -4.34 9.53 -0.67
N ASN A 18 -5.22 10.33 -1.27
CA ASN A 18 -6.03 11.32 -0.56
C ASN A 18 -6.96 10.67 0.46
N SER A 19 -7.66 9.60 0.08
CA SER A 19 -8.58 8.88 0.98
C SER A 19 -7.88 8.28 2.21
N LYS A 20 -6.59 7.94 2.07
CA LYS A 20 -5.76 7.37 3.14
C LYS A 20 -4.88 8.39 3.86
N LYS A 21 -5.02 9.68 3.53
CA LYS A 21 -4.17 10.76 4.06
C LYS A 21 -2.69 10.42 3.90
N LEU A 22 -2.32 9.97 2.70
CA LEU A 22 -0.93 9.67 2.35
C LEU A 22 -0.38 10.81 1.50
N ALA A 23 0.77 11.32 1.92
CA ALA A 23 1.56 12.27 1.16
C ALA A 23 2.65 11.53 0.37
N PHE A 24 2.84 11.93 -0.88
CA PHE A 24 3.96 11.48 -1.70
C PHE A 24 5.26 12.18 -1.29
N LYS A 25 6.34 11.41 -1.16
CA LYS A 25 7.69 11.95 -0.99
C LYS A 25 8.50 11.73 -2.26
N PRO A 26 9.08 12.81 -2.86
CA PRO A 26 9.92 12.68 -4.04
C PRO A 26 11.03 11.66 -3.83
N THR A 27 11.15 10.71 -4.76
CA THR A 27 12.18 9.68 -4.76
C THR A 27 13.11 9.85 -5.97
N PRO A 28 14.43 9.62 -5.79
CA PRO A 28 15.37 9.62 -6.91
C PRO A 28 15.14 8.42 -7.84
N LEU A 29 15.82 8.40 -8.99
CA LEU A 29 15.72 7.30 -9.96
C LEU A 29 16.26 6.00 -9.35
N THR A 30 15.40 5.02 -9.14
CA THR A 30 15.76 3.78 -8.43
C THR A 30 16.05 2.62 -9.36
N PHE A 31 15.52 2.59 -10.58
CA PHE A 31 15.65 1.44 -11.47
C PHE A 31 16.60 1.73 -12.62
N ILE A 32 17.50 0.80 -12.91
CA ILE A 32 18.39 0.81 -14.06
C ILE A 32 17.76 -0.08 -15.13
N HIS A 33 17.48 0.49 -16.30
CA HIS A 33 17.00 -0.30 -17.42
C HIS A 33 18.11 -1.25 -17.91
N PRO A 34 17.77 -2.43 -18.48
CA PRO A 34 18.75 -3.39 -18.98
C PRO A 34 19.70 -2.83 -20.05
N ASN A 35 19.31 -1.72 -20.70
CA ASN A 35 20.13 -0.99 -21.68
C ASN A 35 21.18 -0.07 -21.04
N GLY A 36 21.22 0.06 -19.71
CA GLY A 36 22.20 0.84 -18.94
C GLY A 36 22.11 2.37 -19.06
N ASN A 37 21.30 2.89 -19.99
CA ASN A 37 21.29 4.31 -20.35
C ASN A 37 20.08 5.07 -19.78
N GLU A 38 19.03 4.35 -19.40
CA GLU A 38 17.82 4.94 -18.86
C GLU A 38 17.68 4.53 -17.40
N SER A 39 17.29 5.48 -16.55
CA SER A 39 16.90 5.20 -15.17
C SER A 39 15.51 5.77 -14.93
N SER A 40 14.68 5.05 -14.17
CA SER A 40 13.31 5.46 -13.87
C SER A 40 13.02 5.39 -12.37
N THR A 41 12.05 6.20 -11.93
CA THR A 41 11.52 6.17 -10.57
C THR A 41 10.26 5.31 -10.55
N ILE A 42 10.41 4.05 -10.13
CA ILE A 42 9.29 3.11 -9.98
C ILE A 42 9.08 2.68 -8.53
N ASP A 43 9.96 3.12 -7.63
CA ASP A 43 9.85 2.94 -6.18
C ASP A 43 9.45 4.27 -5.54
N TYR A 44 8.43 4.21 -4.69
CA TYR A 44 7.79 5.39 -4.12
C TYR A 44 7.77 5.29 -2.59
N ILE A 45 7.92 6.44 -1.94
CA ILE A 45 7.75 6.57 -0.50
C ILE A 45 6.45 7.34 -0.27
N PHE A 46 5.51 6.69 0.42
CA PHE A 46 4.28 7.30 0.90
C PHE A 46 4.30 7.33 2.41
N VAL A 47 3.94 8.48 2.97
CA VAL A 47 3.94 8.72 4.42
C VAL A 47 2.60 9.31 4.80
N HIS A 48 2.13 9.04 6.01
CA HIS A 48 0.89 9.67 6.45
C HIS A 48 1.09 11.20 6.51
N SER A 49 0.08 11.97 6.11
CA SER A 49 0.19 13.42 5.92
C SER A 49 0.65 14.16 7.18
N ASN A 50 0.34 13.66 8.38
CA ASN A 50 0.80 14.24 9.65
C ASN A 50 2.31 14.01 9.94
N LEU A 51 2.95 13.07 9.26
CA LEU A 51 4.39 12.77 9.36
C LEU A 51 5.16 13.28 8.15
N ALA A 52 4.48 13.93 7.19
CA ALA A 52 5.13 14.41 5.98
C ALA A 52 6.31 15.32 6.32
N ASP A 53 6.13 16.28 7.23
CA ASP A 53 7.20 17.22 7.59
C ASP A 53 8.32 16.60 8.43
N LYS A 54 8.11 15.38 8.93
CA LYS A 54 9.10 14.62 9.71
C LYS A 54 10.00 13.76 8.84
N VAL A 55 9.67 13.58 7.56
CA VAL A 55 10.45 12.77 6.62
C VAL A 55 11.41 13.68 5.90
N ASN A 56 12.66 13.58 6.30
CA ASN A 56 13.78 14.35 5.77
C ASN A 56 14.52 13.52 4.72
N ASN A 57 15.01 14.21 3.69
CA ASN A 57 16.06 13.77 2.79
C ASN A 57 15.99 12.28 2.37
N THR A 58 15.34 11.99 1.24
CA THR A 58 15.42 10.65 0.63
C THR A 58 16.55 10.61 -0.37
N ILE A 59 17.54 9.75 -0.13
CA ILE A 59 18.70 9.58 -1.01
C ILE A 59 18.75 8.18 -1.60
N ARG A 60 19.41 8.08 -2.75
CA ARG A 60 19.73 6.82 -3.40
C ARG A 60 21.11 6.33 -2.94
N LEU A 61 21.22 5.04 -2.67
CA LEU A 61 22.51 4.42 -2.31
C LEU A 61 23.17 3.84 -3.57
N ASP A 62 24.01 4.64 -4.21
CA ASP A 62 24.67 4.29 -5.48
C ASP A 62 25.75 3.21 -5.33
N MET A 63 26.46 3.21 -4.20
CA MET A 63 27.60 2.32 -3.97
C MET A 63 27.33 1.38 -2.80
N LEU A 64 26.56 0.34 -3.07
CA LEU A 64 26.44 -0.81 -2.19
C LEU A 64 27.30 -1.95 -2.76
N PRO A 65 28.42 -2.30 -2.09
CA PRO A 65 29.22 -3.43 -2.53
C PRO A 65 28.32 -4.67 -2.52
N ASN A 66 28.20 -5.33 -3.68
CA ASN A 66 27.36 -6.50 -3.93
C ASN A 66 25.86 -6.26 -4.16
N ASN A 67 25.42 -5.07 -4.57
CA ASN A 67 24.06 -4.95 -5.10
C ASN A 67 23.96 -5.69 -6.45
N THR A 68 23.25 -6.81 -6.48
CA THR A 68 22.99 -7.60 -7.69
C THR A 68 21.64 -7.30 -8.34
N SER A 69 20.87 -6.36 -7.76
CA SER A 69 19.58 -5.93 -8.30
C SER A 69 19.76 -4.84 -9.35
N ASP A 70 18.82 -4.78 -10.29
CA ASP A 70 18.57 -3.67 -11.21
C ASP A 70 17.99 -2.42 -10.50
N ARG A 71 17.77 -2.49 -9.18
CA ARG A 71 17.30 -1.37 -8.35
C ARG A 71 18.36 -0.90 -7.37
N TYR A 72 18.47 0.42 -7.24
CA TYR A 72 19.18 1.09 -6.17
C TYR A 72 18.30 1.19 -4.93
N PRO A 73 18.82 0.79 -3.76
CA PRO A 73 18.15 1.05 -2.50
C PRO A 73 17.99 2.54 -2.20
N LEU A 74 16.90 2.86 -1.50
CA LEU A 74 16.64 4.18 -0.96
C LEU A 74 16.93 4.21 0.53
N LEU A 75 17.53 5.31 0.99
CA LEU A 75 17.62 5.66 2.40
C LEU A 75 16.76 6.89 2.63
N THR A 76 15.89 6.82 3.66
CA THR A 76 15.03 7.92 4.06
C THR A 76 15.15 8.09 5.57
N GLU A 77 15.18 9.34 6.04
CA GLU A 77 15.28 9.64 7.46
C GLU A 77 13.94 10.16 7.97
N ILE A 78 13.51 9.66 9.12
CA ILE A 78 12.27 10.08 9.76
C ILE A 78 12.60 10.55 11.17
N GLU A 79 12.33 11.82 11.44
CA GLU A 79 12.50 12.42 12.75
C GLU A 79 11.23 12.24 13.59
N ILE A 80 11.28 11.32 14.54
CA ILE A 80 10.17 11.07 15.45
C ILE A 80 10.59 11.55 16.83
N GLU A 81 9.87 12.55 17.33
CA GLU A 81 9.96 12.91 18.75
C GLU A 81 9.36 11.76 19.55
N MET A 82 10.23 11.01 20.24
CA MET A 82 9.77 10.02 21.20
C MET A 82 9.43 10.77 22.48
N ASP A 83 8.15 10.88 22.81
CA ASP A 83 7.75 11.19 24.16
C ASP A 83 8.38 10.14 25.08
N SER A 84 9.27 10.57 25.97
CA SER A 84 9.87 9.71 27.00
C SER A 84 8.86 9.30 28.09
N GLY A 85 7.58 9.30 27.74
CA GLY A 85 6.46 8.89 28.56
C GLY A 85 6.63 7.45 29.00
N LYS A 86 7.02 7.28 30.26
CA LYS A 86 6.93 6.01 30.99
C LYS A 86 5.46 5.66 31.24
N GLU A 87 4.63 5.61 30.21
CA GLU A 87 3.32 4.98 30.32
C GLU A 87 3.47 3.54 29.84
N LYS A 88 3.63 2.64 30.81
CA LYS A 88 3.40 1.22 30.59
C LYS A 88 1.90 1.07 30.30
N ASP A 89 1.55 1.16 29.02
CA ASP A 89 0.25 0.68 28.55
C ASP A 89 0.19 -0.83 28.78
N LYS A 90 -0.35 -1.21 29.95
CA LYS A 90 -0.53 -2.61 30.36
C LYS A 90 -1.53 -3.38 29.48
N ASN A 91 -2.20 -2.69 28.56
CA ASN A 91 -3.27 -3.24 27.73
C ASN A 91 -3.03 -3.12 26.22
N CYS A 92 -1.79 -2.93 25.76
CA CYS A 92 -1.51 -3.12 24.33
C CYS A 92 -1.47 -4.63 24.05
N THR A 93 -2.63 -5.23 23.78
CA THR A 93 -2.70 -6.51 23.10
C THR A 93 -2.08 -6.31 21.73
N SER A 94 -0.80 -6.65 21.57
CA SER A 94 -0.18 -6.71 20.26
C SER A 94 -0.90 -7.80 19.48
N ASN A 95 -1.90 -7.43 18.68
CA ASN A 95 -2.40 -8.30 17.65
C ASN A 95 -1.25 -8.50 16.67
N LYS A 96 -0.45 -9.54 16.88
CA LYS A 96 0.64 -9.91 15.98
C LYS A 96 0.02 -10.21 14.63
N ILE A 97 0.17 -9.28 13.70
CA ILE A 97 -0.26 -9.46 12.32
C ILE A 97 0.61 -10.58 11.73
N LYS A 98 -0.05 -11.67 11.32
CA LYS A 98 0.58 -12.79 10.62
C LYS A 98 0.77 -12.43 9.16
N TRP A 99 1.83 -11.68 8.87
CA TRP A 99 2.16 -11.23 7.51
C TRP A 99 2.31 -12.39 6.52
N ASP A 100 2.71 -13.57 6.99
CA ASP A 100 2.81 -14.81 6.22
C ASP A 100 1.46 -15.33 5.70
N LYS A 101 0.33 -14.86 6.25
CA LYS A 101 -1.01 -15.37 5.95
C LYS A 101 -2.00 -14.28 5.57
N ILE A 102 -1.55 -13.04 5.40
CA ILE A 102 -2.45 -11.90 5.21
C ILE A 102 -3.25 -12.03 3.91
N ASP A 103 -2.61 -12.49 2.84
CA ASP A 103 -3.26 -12.70 1.53
C ASP A 103 -4.34 -13.79 1.60
N LEU A 104 -4.07 -14.87 2.32
CA LEU A 104 -5.02 -15.97 2.50
C LEU A 104 -6.24 -15.52 3.31
N LEU A 105 -6.02 -14.76 4.38
CA LEU A 105 -7.10 -14.23 5.22
C LEU A 105 -7.96 -13.25 4.43
N GLN A 106 -7.34 -12.35 3.66
CA GLN A 106 -8.05 -11.38 2.85
C GLN A 106 -8.83 -12.04 1.70
N TYR A 107 -8.26 -13.09 1.08
CA TYR A 107 -8.96 -13.91 0.09
C TYR A 107 -10.21 -14.58 0.69
N GLN A 108 -10.10 -15.19 1.86
CA GLN A 108 -11.22 -15.83 2.55
C GLN A 108 -12.33 -14.83 2.88
N GLU A 109 -11.99 -13.64 3.39
CA GLU A 109 -12.97 -12.59 3.65
C GLU A 109 -13.71 -12.15 2.39
N CYS A 110 -13.00 -11.94 1.29
CA CYS A 110 -13.61 -11.60 0.01
C CYS A 110 -14.55 -12.70 -0.50
N LEU A 111 -14.16 -13.96 -0.34
CA LEU A 111 -14.95 -15.10 -0.75
C LEU A 111 -16.24 -15.25 0.07
N THR A 112 -16.16 -15.08 1.39
CA THR A 112 -17.33 -15.09 2.28
C THR A 112 -18.29 -13.95 1.97
N LYS A 113 -17.80 -12.73 1.74
CA LYS A 113 -18.64 -11.59 1.32
C LYS A 113 -19.33 -11.87 0.00
N SER A 114 -18.60 -12.39 -0.99
CA SER A 114 -19.16 -12.74 -2.29
C SER A 114 -20.22 -13.85 -2.20
N LEU A 115 -20.03 -14.82 -1.30
CA LEU A 115 -21.03 -15.87 -1.05
C LEU A 115 -22.29 -15.34 -0.35
N GLN A 116 -22.12 -14.42 0.61
CA GLN A 116 -23.26 -13.78 1.31
C GLN A 116 -24.06 -12.87 0.37
N GLU A 117 -23.40 -12.18 -0.56
CA GLU A 117 -24.05 -11.35 -1.58
C GLU A 117 -24.77 -12.17 -2.67
N ASN A 118 -24.46 -13.47 -2.78
CA ASN A 118 -25.10 -14.41 -3.72
C ASN A 118 -26.13 -15.35 -3.05
N ILE A 119 -26.53 -15.10 -1.80
CA ILE A 119 -27.73 -15.74 -1.24
C ILE A 119 -28.93 -15.08 -1.91
N ILE A 120 -29.34 -15.66 -3.05
CA ILE A 120 -30.69 -15.51 -3.57
C ILE A 120 -31.62 -16.05 -2.48
N ASP A 121 -32.51 -15.21 -1.96
CA ASP A 121 -33.62 -15.62 -1.09
C ASP A 121 -34.52 -16.59 -1.87
N PHE A 122 -34.19 -17.88 -1.80
CA PHE A 122 -35.04 -18.96 -2.33
C PHE A 122 -36.36 -19.10 -1.56
N GLU A 123 -36.52 -18.40 -0.43
CA GLU A 123 -37.75 -18.44 0.37
C GLU A 123 -38.85 -17.49 -0.12
N ASN A 124 -38.58 -16.64 -1.13
CA ASN A 124 -39.57 -15.71 -1.70
C ASN A 124 -39.73 -15.85 -3.22
N ASP A 125 -39.52 -17.03 -3.82
CA ASP A 125 -39.94 -17.27 -5.20
C ASP A 125 -41.46 -17.54 -5.25
N PRO A 126 -42.30 -16.61 -5.75
CA PRO A 126 -43.74 -16.83 -5.90
C PRO A 126 -44.08 -17.91 -6.94
N ASN A 127 -43.10 -18.47 -7.66
CA ASN A 127 -43.31 -19.53 -8.64
C ASN A 127 -43.07 -20.96 -8.10
N CYS A 128 -42.66 -21.13 -6.84
CA CYS A 128 -42.60 -22.44 -6.18
C CYS A 128 -43.79 -22.66 -5.23
N ASN A 129 -45.01 -22.44 -5.75
CA ASN A 129 -46.22 -23.07 -5.24
C ASN A 129 -47.19 -23.25 -6.41
N ASN A 130 -46.99 -24.33 -7.17
CA ASN A 130 -48.02 -25.19 -7.78
C ASN A 130 -47.37 -26.35 -8.55
#